data_AF-A0A7C1C1Q0-F1
#
_entry.id   AF-A0A7C1C1Q0-F1
#
_cell.length_a   1.000
_cell.length_b   1.000
_cell.length_c   1.000
_cell.angle_alpha   90.00
_cell.angle_beta   90.00
_cell.angle_gamma   90.00
#
_symmetry.space_group_name_H-M   'P 1'
#
loop_
_entity.id
_entity.type
_entity.pdbx_description
1 polymer ?
#
loop_
_entity_poly.entity_id
_entity_poly.type
_entity_poly.pdbx_seq_one_letter_code
_entity_poly.pdbx_strand_id
1 'polypeptide(L)'
;PYLTAYHKGILFAKPEFAFTADDDVLTDDGETCPGIYVAHRNVKLVPLSNRHVYDKIHIPLNKLLAKIAGIEYIGEADEKVLRDYYANNPVYIAIVAGHTMIPQYIYQNEVEPFGDIDGDGVDDTFYYFDGGTMSDNIYADIDPIRYDWSSTAGDKYSDKFPYLENMVGRIIGWDAQDVSALVVRTIFYYDIIKNMEKWKNTFGLLVGGGQDFQHPPIRMLIANLMAGGQAEEPLKLDTGYAEMQILRTIERIIKPLGFNYKVAFSEEAMLKGLSEDDMKRIKHANLLNKLLMSKRQIMNLIGEDRVKGKEILESSNFIFMNGHGSVGTMAMYGNKIVASGIGGPIVRWVLEQTVVPLLGGFMGPGYHLTSVGGYEPRSVEKLNLGPSFMFIDSCFCGKINGIYPKTSITMAYLHAGCNAVISSTTGSNIAGGYLEPKRMKPDIPPIPKLKYLKQKYLDWPKGKFQDPHFGYLLYENMCKVLKEKNATVGFALREAKNNYLPQDADWELWWSPPLIHIDNPLLAMSILEGKEKIYRVPMSQKGTMLPSKYTTFFEFTLYGDPAFNPYVPGETN
;
A
#
# COMPACT_ATOMS: atom_id res chain seq x y z
N PRO A 1 -13.20 25.48 7.74
CA PRO A 1 -13.75 26.25 8.88
C PRO A 1 -14.14 25.39 10.08
N TYR A 2 -14.99 24.36 9.91
CA TYR A 2 -15.44 23.50 11.02
C TYR A 2 -14.30 22.79 11.75
N LEU A 3 -13.41 22.13 11.00
CA LEU A 3 -12.23 21.46 11.54
C LEU A 3 -11.34 22.44 12.33
N THR A 4 -11.07 23.61 11.73
CA THR A 4 -10.29 24.69 12.34
C THR A 4 -10.94 25.23 13.61
N ALA A 5 -12.26 25.40 13.63
CA ALA A 5 -12.98 25.87 14.81
C ALA A 5 -13.02 24.82 15.93
N TYR A 6 -13.23 23.55 15.56
CA TYR A 6 -13.27 22.42 16.49
C TYR A 6 -11.91 22.21 17.17
N HIS A 7 -10.83 22.18 16.38
CA HIS A 7 -9.46 21.98 16.88
C HIS A 7 -8.76 23.28 17.30
N LYS A 8 -9.44 24.44 17.21
CA LYS A 8 -8.88 25.78 17.47
C LYS A 8 -7.61 26.08 16.66
N GLY A 9 -7.56 25.58 15.42
CA GLY A 9 -6.41 25.70 14.52
C GLY A 9 -6.43 26.96 13.64
N ILE A 10 -5.64 26.92 12.57
CA ILE A 10 -5.56 27.97 11.54
C ILE A 10 -5.93 27.37 10.18
N LEU A 11 -6.61 28.14 9.33
CA LEU A 11 -6.81 27.80 7.93
C LEU A 11 -5.78 28.57 7.09
N PHE A 12 -4.89 27.84 6.42
CA PHE A 12 -3.89 28.40 5.53
C PHE A 12 -4.17 27.95 4.10
N ALA A 13 -4.61 28.89 3.25
CA ALA A 13 -4.98 28.61 1.88
C ALA A 13 -4.49 29.74 0.98
N LYS A 14 -3.88 29.37 -0.14
CA LYS A 14 -3.47 30.28 -1.21
C LYS A 14 -3.75 29.65 -2.56
N PRO A 15 -4.29 30.38 -3.55
CA PRO A 15 -4.48 29.87 -4.90
C PRO A 15 -3.18 29.32 -5.52
N GLU A 16 -2.06 30.01 -5.29
CA GLU A 16 -0.71 29.63 -5.72
C GLU A 16 -0.15 28.33 -5.11
N PHE A 17 -0.89 27.62 -4.24
CA PHE A 17 -0.52 26.23 -3.89
C PHE A 17 -0.83 25.26 -5.02
N ALA A 18 -1.81 25.56 -5.86
CA ALA A 18 -2.17 24.71 -6.98
C ALA A 18 -1.01 24.58 -7.97
N PHE A 19 -0.85 23.38 -8.52
CA PHE A 19 0.15 23.09 -9.54
C PHE A 19 -0.42 22.14 -10.59
N THR A 20 -0.37 22.58 -11.83
CA THR A 20 -0.63 21.79 -13.05
C THR A 20 0.30 22.32 -14.13
N ALA A 21 0.72 21.49 -15.08
CA ALA A 21 1.42 22.02 -16.24
C ALA A 21 0.50 22.92 -17.07
N ASP A 22 1.00 24.08 -17.42
CA ASP A 22 0.50 24.94 -18.48
C ASP A 22 1.67 25.38 -19.37
N ASP A 23 1.41 26.21 -20.38
CA ASP A 23 2.42 26.67 -21.33
C ASP A 23 3.51 27.56 -20.67
N ASP A 24 3.29 28.04 -19.45
CA ASP A 24 4.21 28.89 -18.69
C ASP A 24 5.12 28.07 -17.74
N VAL A 25 4.84 26.78 -17.54
CA VAL A 25 5.68 25.86 -16.76
C VAL A 25 6.81 25.30 -17.63
N LEU A 26 7.97 25.94 -17.57
CA LEU A 26 9.16 25.60 -18.36
C LEU A 26 10.21 24.83 -17.55
N THR A 27 10.95 23.94 -18.20
CA THR A 27 12.15 23.30 -17.63
C THR A 27 13.27 24.33 -17.40
N ASP A 28 14.36 23.91 -16.74
CA ASP A 28 15.53 24.78 -16.55
C ASP A 28 16.18 25.22 -17.87
N ASP A 29 16.01 24.42 -18.93
CA ASP A 29 16.46 24.74 -20.28
C ASP A 29 15.47 25.60 -21.07
N GLY A 30 14.37 26.03 -20.43
CA GLY A 30 13.33 26.85 -21.05
C GLY A 30 12.38 26.06 -21.97
N GLU A 31 12.36 24.73 -21.87
CA GLU A 31 11.49 23.89 -22.68
C GLU A 31 10.08 23.79 -22.08
N THR A 32 9.05 23.80 -22.92
CA THR A 32 7.70 23.41 -22.53
C THR A 32 7.64 21.91 -22.19
N CYS A 33 6.71 21.52 -21.32
CA CYS A 33 6.46 20.12 -20.95
C CYS A 33 5.14 19.58 -21.56
N PRO A 34 5.03 19.40 -22.90
CA PRO A 34 3.78 18.98 -23.52
C PRO A 34 3.37 17.57 -23.06
N GLY A 35 2.06 17.29 -23.07
CA GLY A 35 1.52 15.97 -22.76
C GLY A 35 0.62 15.98 -21.53
N ILE A 36 0.78 14.98 -20.67
CA ILE A 36 -0.06 14.84 -19.47
C ILE A 36 0.32 15.95 -18.47
N TYR A 37 -0.69 16.67 -17.97
CA TYR A 37 -0.53 17.88 -17.14
C TYR A 37 -0.11 17.61 -15.68
N VAL A 38 0.12 16.35 -15.31
CA VAL A 38 0.43 15.91 -13.94
C VAL A 38 1.83 15.30 -13.87
N ALA A 39 2.60 15.68 -12.84
CA ALA A 39 4.04 15.46 -12.84
C ALA A 39 4.49 14.00 -12.86
N HIS A 40 3.85 13.14 -12.08
CA HIS A 40 4.18 11.70 -12.05
C HIS A 40 3.96 10.94 -13.37
N ARG A 41 3.19 11.48 -14.32
CA ARG A 41 2.99 10.90 -15.68
C ARG A 41 3.78 11.63 -16.76
N ASN A 42 4.47 12.69 -16.39
CA ASN A 42 5.26 13.51 -17.27
C ASN A 42 6.52 13.90 -16.51
N VAL A 43 7.55 13.06 -16.66
CA VAL A 43 8.79 13.08 -15.87
C VAL A 43 9.45 14.45 -15.84
N LYS A 44 9.38 15.21 -16.95
CA LYS A 44 9.93 16.57 -17.05
C LYS A 44 9.32 17.55 -16.04
N LEU A 45 8.08 17.30 -15.61
CA LEU A 45 7.40 18.12 -14.61
C LEU A 45 7.76 17.77 -13.16
N VAL A 46 8.39 16.63 -12.88
CA VAL A 46 8.69 16.21 -11.50
C VAL A 46 9.57 17.23 -10.77
N PRO A 47 10.72 17.68 -11.33
CA PRO A 47 11.53 18.71 -10.69
C PRO A 47 10.79 20.05 -10.52
N LEU A 48 9.91 20.39 -11.47
CA LEU A 48 9.10 21.62 -11.41
C LEU A 48 8.04 21.57 -10.31
N SER A 49 7.34 20.44 -10.20
CA SER A 49 6.35 20.18 -9.16
C SER A 49 6.99 20.16 -7.77
N ASN A 50 8.11 19.47 -7.60
CA ASN A 50 8.82 19.41 -6.31
C ASN A 50 9.36 20.78 -5.89
N ARG A 51 9.90 21.57 -6.83
CA ARG A 51 10.29 22.97 -6.55
C ARG A 51 9.10 23.83 -6.15
N HIS A 52 7.96 23.67 -6.82
CA HIS A 52 6.74 24.38 -6.47
C HIS A 52 6.26 24.02 -5.05
N VAL A 53 6.20 22.73 -4.71
CA VAL A 53 5.87 22.27 -3.35
C VAL A 53 6.80 22.92 -2.32
N TYR A 54 8.11 22.86 -2.55
CA TYR A 54 9.11 23.40 -1.62
C TYR A 54 8.99 24.93 -1.47
N ASP A 55 9.01 25.65 -2.58
CA ASP A 55 9.13 27.11 -2.57
C ASP A 55 7.81 27.83 -2.28
N LYS A 56 6.68 27.28 -2.77
CA LYS A 56 5.36 27.92 -2.67
C LYS A 56 4.52 27.42 -1.49
N ILE A 57 4.83 26.25 -0.94
CA ILE A 57 4.02 25.65 0.13
C ILE A 57 4.86 25.41 1.40
N HIS A 58 5.94 24.64 1.31
CA HIS A 58 6.78 24.25 2.45
C HIS A 58 7.39 25.47 3.16
N ILE A 59 8.12 26.33 2.44
CA ILE A 59 8.72 27.54 3.04
C ILE A 59 7.67 28.44 3.69
N PRO A 60 6.53 28.78 3.05
CA PRO A 60 5.47 29.54 3.70
C PRO A 60 4.83 28.85 4.91
N LEU A 61 4.72 27.52 4.89
CA LEU A 61 4.23 26.73 6.03
C LEU A 61 5.18 26.84 7.22
N ASN A 62 6.49 26.65 7.01
CA ASN A 62 7.50 26.83 8.07
C ASN A 62 7.48 28.24 8.66
N LYS A 63 7.33 29.28 7.83
CA LYS A 63 7.19 30.66 8.31
C LYS A 63 5.94 30.86 9.17
N LEU A 64 4.83 30.20 8.81
CA LEU A 64 3.61 30.23 9.62
C LEU A 64 3.83 29.50 10.95
N LEU A 65 4.42 28.30 10.91
CA LEU A 65 4.76 27.50 12.09
C LEU A 65 5.71 28.26 13.04
N ALA A 66 6.72 28.95 12.51
CA ALA A 66 7.63 29.77 13.31
C ALA A 66 6.89 30.93 13.99
N LYS A 67 6.01 31.62 13.25
CA LYS A 67 5.17 32.69 13.80
C LYS A 67 4.27 32.18 14.93
N ILE A 68 3.69 30.98 14.80
CA ILE A 68 2.86 30.35 15.84
C ILE A 68 3.70 30.03 17.08
N ALA A 69 4.92 29.53 16.89
CA ALA A 69 5.86 29.21 17.97
C ALA A 69 6.53 30.45 18.60
N GLY A 70 6.36 31.64 18.01
CA GLY A 70 7.07 32.85 18.43
C GLY A 70 8.57 32.82 18.13
N ILE A 71 8.98 32.03 17.13
CA ILE A 71 10.37 31.89 16.67
C ILE A 71 10.58 32.81 15.47
N GLU A 72 11.66 33.60 15.51
CA GLU A 72 12.12 34.39 14.37
C GLU A 72 12.64 33.43 13.28
N TYR A 73 12.23 33.62 12.02
CA TYR A 73 12.57 32.71 10.91
C TYR A 73 13.15 33.50 9.73
N ILE A 74 14.44 33.82 9.80
CA ILE A 74 15.14 34.66 8.84
C ILE A 74 16.16 33.86 8.03
N GLY A 75 16.68 32.74 8.55
CA GLY A 75 17.63 31.89 7.83
C GLY A 75 17.78 30.47 8.38
N GLU A 76 18.83 29.78 7.92
CA GLU A 76 19.06 28.35 8.24
C GLU A 76 19.26 28.08 9.74
N ALA A 77 19.90 29.00 10.48
CA ALA A 77 20.10 28.82 11.93
C ALA A 77 18.76 28.75 12.70
N ASP A 78 17.73 29.42 12.19
CA ASP A 78 16.39 29.44 12.80
C ASP A 78 15.57 28.19 12.45
N GLU A 79 15.88 27.55 11.31
CA GLU A 79 15.23 26.30 10.87
C GLU A 79 15.51 25.16 11.84
N LYS A 80 16.76 25.02 12.31
CA LYS A 80 17.10 24.04 13.36
C LYS A 80 16.33 24.29 14.67
N VAL A 81 16.19 25.56 15.07
CA VAL A 81 15.44 25.92 16.30
C VAL A 81 13.96 25.57 16.14
N LEU A 82 13.39 25.87 14.98
CA LEU A 82 12.01 25.53 14.65
C LEU A 82 11.78 24.02 14.67
N ARG A 83 12.68 23.27 14.04
CA ARG A 83 12.71 21.80 14.01
C ARG A 83 12.71 21.25 15.43
N ASP A 84 13.70 21.63 16.24
CA ASP A 84 13.87 21.12 17.60
C ASP A 84 12.65 21.47 18.49
N TYR A 85 12.00 22.61 18.26
CA TYR A 85 10.76 22.99 18.94
C TYR A 85 9.61 22.04 18.58
N TYR A 86 9.33 21.83 17.30
CA TYR A 86 8.19 21.01 16.86
C TYR A 86 8.42 19.50 17.00
N ALA A 87 9.68 19.04 17.06
CA ALA A 87 9.98 17.67 17.47
C ALA A 87 9.36 17.34 18.85
N ASN A 88 9.34 18.32 19.76
CA ASN A 88 8.80 18.22 21.11
C ASN A 88 7.37 18.78 21.27
N ASN A 89 6.94 19.65 20.34
CA ASN A 89 5.64 20.32 20.36
C ASN A 89 4.92 20.13 19.02
N PRO A 90 4.66 18.88 18.61
CA PRO A 90 4.18 18.60 17.27
C PRO A 90 2.75 19.12 17.06
N VAL A 91 2.43 19.51 15.83
CA VAL A 91 1.07 19.96 15.47
C VAL A 91 0.42 19.06 14.41
N TYR A 92 -0.90 19.14 14.34
CA TYR A 92 -1.70 18.48 13.31
C TYR A 92 -1.83 19.35 12.07
N ILE A 93 -1.41 18.82 10.93
CA ILE A 93 -1.47 19.46 9.61
C ILE A 93 -2.44 18.65 8.75
N ALA A 94 -3.66 19.16 8.61
CA ALA A 94 -4.68 18.55 7.76
C ALA A 94 -4.71 19.21 6.38
N ILE A 95 -4.41 18.45 5.34
CA ILE A 95 -4.47 18.89 3.95
C ILE A 95 -5.90 18.66 3.43
N VAL A 96 -6.63 19.72 3.10
CA VAL A 96 -8.01 19.63 2.59
C VAL A 96 -8.03 19.96 1.10
N ALA A 97 -7.50 19.05 0.29
CA ALA A 97 -7.32 19.27 -1.15
C ALA A 97 -6.98 17.97 -1.89
N GLY A 98 -7.38 17.90 -3.16
CA GLY A 98 -6.80 16.98 -4.14
C GLY A 98 -5.40 17.40 -4.56
N HIS A 99 -4.72 16.53 -5.31
CA HIS A 99 -3.32 16.73 -5.65
C HIS A 99 -3.03 17.91 -6.60
N THR A 100 -3.98 18.33 -7.44
CA THR A 100 -3.77 19.50 -8.31
C THR A 100 -3.82 20.80 -7.51
N MET A 101 -4.56 20.81 -6.40
CA MET A 101 -4.71 21.97 -5.52
C MET A 101 -3.59 22.06 -4.48
N ILE A 102 -3.19 20.93 -3.91
CA ILE A 102 -2.03 20.81 -3.01
C ILE A 102 -1.28 19.52 -3.40
N PRO A 103 -0.25 19.61 -4.25
CA PRO A 103 0.50 18.46 -4.78
C PRO A 103 1.19 17.65 -3.69
N GLN A 104 1.43 16.37 -3.95
CA GLN A 104 2.33 15.56 -3.12
C GLN A 104 3.77 15.76 -3.61
N TYR A 105 4.74 15.67 -2.71
CA TYR A 105 6.15 15.62 -3.12
C TYR A 105 6.47 14.24 -3.69
N ILE A 106 7.24 14.19 -4.78
CA ILE A 106 7.53 12.95 -5.50
C ILE A 106 8.98 12.57 -5.27
N TYR A 107 9.23 11.44 -4.62
CA TYR A 107 10.55 10.88 -4.38
C TYR A 107 10.89 9.82 -5.44
N GLN A 108 12.16 9.69 -5.79
CA GLN A 108 12.67 8.63 -6.66
C GLN A 108 12.42 7.25 -6.02
N ASN A 109 12.18 6.24 -6.85
CA ASN A 109 11.88 4.89 -6.41
C ASN A 109 12.67 3.88 -7.25
N GLU A 110 13.38 2.94 -6.62
CA GLU A 110 14.16 1.92 -7.35
C GLU A 110 13.30 0.83 -8.01
N VAL A 111 12.08 0.64 -7.53
CA VAL A 111 11.12 -0.32 -8.07
C VAL A 111 10.32 0.32 -9.21
N GLU A 112 9.99 1.60 -9.05
CA GLU A 112 9.19 2.39 -10.00
C GLU A 112 9.92 3.68 -10.36
N PRO A 113 11.06 3.58 -11.05
CA PRO A 113 11.87 4.76 -11.32
C PRO A 113 11.20 5.73 -12.28
N PHE A 114 11.74 6.94 -12.31
CA PHE A 114 11.49 7.90 -13.39
C PHE A 114 12.78 8.55 -13.87
N GLY A 115 12.84 8.76 -15.19
CA GLY A 115 14.01 9.22 -15.93
C GLY A 115 14.96 8.08 -16.30
N ASP A 116 16.09 8.45 -16.87
CA ASP A 116 17.24 7.58 -17.14
C ASP A 116 18.05 7.43 -15.85
N ILE A 117 17.91 6.29 -15.16
CA ILE A 117 18.52 6.08 -13.84
C ILE A 117 19.97 5.61 -13.98
N ASP A 118 20.27 4.82 -15.00
CA ASP A 118 21.60 4.23 -15.20
C ASP A 118 22.52 5.04 -16.13
N GLY A 119 21.99 6.11 -16.73
CA GLY A 119 22.72 7.06 -17.56
C GLY A 119 23.03 6.53 -18.96
N ASP A 120 22.35 5.49 -19.41
CA ASP A 120 22.57 4.87 -20.73
C ASP A 120 21.87 5.63 -21.88
N GLY A 121 21.15 6.70 -21.56
CA GLY A 121 20.38 7.52 -22.49
C GLY A 121 18.97 6.98 -22.76
N VAL A 122 18.53 5.93 -22.06
CA VAL A 122 17.18 5.35 -22.15
C VAL A 122 16.36 5.76 -20.94
N ASP A 123 15.11 6.15 -21.18
CA ASP A 123 14.18 6.48 -20.12
C ASP A 123 13.66 5.20 -19.43
N ASP A 124 14.02 5.00 -18.16
CA ASP A 124 13.62 3.85 -17.34
C ASP A 124 12.24 4.03 -16.68
N THR A 125 11.54 5.12 -17.00
CA THR A 125 10.29 5.45 -16.31
C THR A 125 9.26 4.34 -16.38
N PHE A 126 8.72 3.99 -15.21
CA PHE A 126 7.68 2.98 -15.10
C PHE A 126 6.30 3.54 -15.46
N TYR A 127 6.05 3.75 -16.76
CA TYR A 127 4.83 4.42 -17.26
C TYR A 127 3.52 3.68 -16.99
N TYR A 128 3.53 2.36 -16.74
CA TYR A 128 2.29 1.57 -16.61
C TYR A 128 1.50 1.90 -15.34
N PHE A 129 2.20 2.09 -14.21
CA PHE A 129 1.60 2.53 -12.95
C PHE A 129 2.06 3.93 -12.53
N ASP A 130 2.76 4.64 -13.42
CA ASP A 130 3.46 5.91 -13.23
C ASP A 130 4.61 5.86 -12.20
N GLY A 131 5.69 6.62 -12.44
CA GLY A 131 6.93 6.53 -11.67
C GLY A 131 6.93 7.33 -10.35
N GLY A 132 7.81 6.90 -9.44
CA GLY A 132 8.14 7.55 -8.17
C GLY A 132 7.18 7.25 -7.03
N THR A 133 7.56 7.72 -5.84
CA THR A 133 6.78 7.61 -4.60
C THR A 133 6.22 8.96 -4.23
N MET A 134 4.90 9.12 -4.30
CA MET A 134 4.23 10.34 -3.86
C MET A 134 4.05 10.32 -2.35
N SER A 135 4.36 11.42 -1.67
CA SER A 135 4.21 11.51 -0.23
C SER A 135 3.77 12.89 0.25
N ASP A 136 3.04 12.90 1.36
CA ASP A 136 2.73 14.10 2.13
C ASP A 136 3.76 14.37 3.25
N ASN A 137 4.80 13.53 3.38
CA ASN A 137 5.82 13.67 4.43
C ASN A 137 6.47 15.06 4.46
N ILE A 138 6.69 15.68 3.29
CA ILE A 138 7.28 17.03 3.18
C ILE A 138 6.53 18.08 3.99
N TYR A 139 5.22 17.90 4.22
CA TYR A 139 4.39 18.86 4.96
C TYR A 139 4.51 18.68 6.48
N ALA A 140 5.07 17.55 6.92
CA ALA A 140 5.29 17.23 8.32
C ALA A 140 6.74 17.47 8.78
N ASP A 141 7.68 17.30 7.85
CA ASP A 141 9.11 17.58 7.96
C ASP A 141 9.35 19.10 7.94
N ILE A 142 10.23 19.62 8.80
CA ILE A 142 10.59 21.04 8.85
C ILE A 142 11.84 21.35 8.04
N ASP A 143 12.84 20.46 8.03
CA ASP A 143 14.17 20.73 7.49
C ASP A 143 14.62 19.76 6.39
N PRO A 144 13.77 19.46 5.38
CA PRO A 144 14.18 18.64 4.25
C PRO A 144 15.35 19.28 3.50
N ILE A 145 16.26 18.45 3.01
CA ILE A 145 17.32 18.92 2.11
C ILE A 145 16.67 19.53 0.86
N ARG A 146 17.05 20.78 0.56
CA ARG A 146 16.41 21.57 -0.49
C ARG A 146 16.49 20.86 -1.85
N TYR A 147 15.33 20.59 -2.43
CA TYR A 147 15.15 19.92 -3.72
C TYR A 147 15.77 18.52 -3.79
N ASP A 148 16.08 17.90 -2.64
CA ASP A 148 16.38 16.47 -2.62
C ASP A 148 15.08 15.70 -2.76
N TRP A 149 15.03 14.87 -3.79
CA TRP A 149 13.95 13.92 -4.04
C TRP A 149 14.54 12.55 -4.38
N SER A 150 15.78 12.28 -4.01
CA SER A 150 16.42 10.98 -4.18
C SER A 150 15.66 9.86 -3.44
N SER A 151 15.94 8.61 -3.79
CA SER A 151 15.33 7.43 -3.16
C SER A 151 15.75 7.25 -1.69
N THR A 152 16.71 8.05 -1.22
CA THR A 152 17.19 8.11 0.16
C THR A 152 17.20 9.54 0.70
N ALA A 153 16.27 10.39 0.23
CA ALA A 153 16.21 11.77 0.66
C ALA A 153 16.13 11.89 2.20
N GLY A 154 16.91 12.81 2.76
CA GLY A 154 17.02 13.04 4.20
C GLY A 154 16.84 14.50 4.60
N ASP A 155 17.16 14.79 5.86
CA ASP A 155 16.99 16.12 6.45
C ASP A 155 18.34 16.75 6.77
N LYS A 156 18.37 18.07 6.95
CA LYS A 156 19.61 18.80 7.23
C LYS A 156 20.14 18.57 8.65
N TYR A 157 19.25 18.41 9.63
CA TYR A 157 19.57 18.37 11.05
C TYR A 157 19.25 17.03 11.72
N SER A 158 18.92 16.00 10.93
CA SER A 158 18.74 14.63 11.40
C SER A 158 20.05 13.83 11.30
N ASP A 159 20.39 13.06 12.33
CA ASP A 159 21.71 12.38 12.43
C ASP A 159 21.92 11.28 11.37
N LYS A 160 20.88 10.47 11.07
CA LYS A 160 21.00 9.28 10.20
C LYS A 160 19.83 9.06 9.24
N PHE A 161 18.60 9.35 9.67
CA PHE A 161 17.38 9.07 8.92
C PHE A 161 16.43 10.27 8.99
N PRO A 162 15.57 10.46 7.98
CA PRO A 162 14.58 11.52 8.00
C PRO A 162 13.64 11.40 9.20
N TYR A 163 13.18 12.54 9.70
CA TYR A 163 12.35 12.67 10.88
C TYR A 163 11.17 13.61 10.59
N LEU A 164 9.96 13.17 10.93
CA LEU A 164 8.75 13.97 10.79
C LEU A 164 8.45 14.65 12.12
N GLU A 165 8.56 15.98 12.19
CA GLU A 165 8.22 16.72 13.40
C GLU A 165 6.72 16.74 13.64
N ASN A 166 5.91 16.86 12.59
CA ASN A 166 4.47 17.10 12.73
C ASN A 166 3.63 15.90 12.25
N MET A 167 2.34 15.91 12.59
CA MET A 167 1.38 14.93 12.09
C MET A 167 0.72 15.45 10.82
N VAL A 168 0.77 14.68 9.74
CA VAL A 168 0.10 15.04 8.48
C VAL A 168 -0.97 14.02 8.10
N GLY A 169 -2.09 14.51 7.60
CA GLY A 169 -3.15 13.70 7.00
C GLY A 169 -3.92 14.49 5.95
N ARG A 170 -4.47 13.80 4.95
CA ARG A 170 -5.18 14.41 3.82
C ARG A 170 -6.66 14.09 3.88
N ILE A 171 -7.49 15.11 4.03
CA ILE A 171 -8.95 15.01 3.98
C ILE A 171 -9.41 15.24 2.55
N ILE A 172 -9.85 14.17 1.91
CA ILE A 172 -10.23 14.10 0.50
C ILE A 172 -11.41 13.13 0.32
N GLY A 173 -12.17 13.29 -0.77
CA GLY A 173 -13.30 12.42 -1.12
C GLY A 173 -13.68 12.63 -2.58
N TRP A 174 -14.85 12.14 -3.01
CA TRP A 174 -15.31 12.38 -4.38
C TRP A 174 -15.70 13.82 -4.65
N ASP A 175 -16.20 14.50 -3.63
CA ASP A 175 -16.67 15.87 -3.67
C ASP A 175 -16.62 16.51 -2.28
N ALA A 176 -17.14 17.74 -2.18
CA ALA A 176 -17.18 18.48 -0.93
C ALA A 176 -18.12 17.84 0.12
N GLN A 177 -19.11 17.05 -0.31
CA GLN A 177 -20.04 16.37 0.60
C GLN A 177 -19.32 15.21 1.31
N ASP A 178 -18.52 14.42 0.60
CA ASP A 178 -17.67 13.39 1.20
C ASP A 178 -16.69 14.00 2.21
N VAL A 179 -15.99 15.08 1.83
CA VAL A 179 -15.06 15.79 2.72
C VAL A 179 -15.78 16.31 3.96
N SER A 180 -16.99 16.87 3.79
CA SER A 180 -17.81 17.33 4.92
C SER A 180 -18.23 16.17 5.83
N ALA A 181 -18.62 15.03 5.24
CA ALA A 181 -19.00 13.84 5.99
C ALA A 181 -17.82 13.27 6.80
N LEU A 182 -16.60 13.23 6.23
CA LEU A 182 -15.40 12.81 6.94
C LEU A 182 -15.11 13.69 8.15
N VAL A 183 -15.17 15.01 7.99
CA VAL A 183 -14.97 15.95 9.11
C VAL A 183 -16.00 15.75 10.21
N VAL A 184 -17.28 15.60 9.84
CA VAL A 184 -18.38 15.39 10.80
C VAL A 184 -18.24 14.05 11.52
N ARG A 185 -17.87 12.97 10.82
CA ARG A 185 -17.61 11.65 11.41
C ARG A 185 -16.48 11.69 12.44
N THR A 186 -15.42 12.46 12.20
CA THR A 186 -14.35 12.66 13.19
C THR A 186 -14.83 13.45 14.41
N ILE A 187 -15.54 14.56 14.21
CA ILE A 187 -16.01 15.43 15.31
C ILE A 187 -16.98 14.66 16.24
N PHE A 188 -17.91 13.91 15.67
CA PHE A 188 -18.96 13.21 16.42
C PHE A 188 -18.67 11.71 16.56
N TYR A 189 -17.41 11.28 16.41
CA TYR A 189 -17.06 9.87 16.31
C TYR A 189 -17.63 9.03 17.47
N TYR A 190 -17.34 9.43 18.71
CA TYR A 190 -17.81 8.71 19.90
C TYR A 190 -19.34 8.74 20.08
N ASP A 191 -20.01 9.80 19.61
CA ASP A 191 -21.47 9.87 19.61
C ASP A 191 -22.07 8.90 18.59
N ILE A 192 -21.48 8.81 17.40
CA ILE A 192 -21.90 7.90 16.33
C ILE A 192 -21.76 6.45 16.79
N ILE A 193 -20.62 6.08 17.37
CA ILE A 193 -20.33 4.68 17.71
C ILE A 193 -20.92 4.22 19.05
N LYS A 194 -21.53 5.13 19.83
CA LYS A 194 -22.02 4.87 21.20
C LYS A 194 -22.84 3.58 21.31
N ASN A 195 -23.74 3.35 20.35
CA ASN A 195 -24.64 2.19 20.34
C ASN A 195 -24.18 1.06 19.38
N MET A 196 -22.95 1.11 18.89
CA MET A 196 -22.39 0.16 17.93
C MET A 196 -21.51 -0.90 18.60
N GLU A 197 -21.95 -1.47 19.74
CA GLU A 197 -21.13 -2.33 20.62
C GLU A 197 -20.42 -3.47 19.89
N LYS A 198 -21.13 -4.22 19.04
CA LYS A 198 -20.52 -5.33 18.30
C LYS A 198 -19.48 -4.85 17.29
N TRP A 199 -19.79 -3.77 16.57
CA TRP A 199 -18.93 -3.23 15.51
C TRP A 199 -17.68 -2.58 16.09
N LYS A 200 -17.82 -1.71 17.11
CA LYS A 200 -16.69 -0.96 17.68
C LYS A 200 -15.66 -1.87 18.34
N ASN A 201 -16.09 -3.02 18.88
CA ASN A 201 -15.22 -4.02 19.50
C ASN A 201 -14.72 -5.12 18.54
N THR A 202 -14.93 -4.97 17.22
CA THR A 202 -14.50 -5.97 16.23
C THR A 202 -13.37 -5.45 15.34
N PHE A 203 -12.31 -6.25 15.24
CA PHE A 203 -11.21 -6.12 14.31
C PHE A 203 -11.44 -7.02 13.09
N GLY A 204 -11.28 -6.47 11.89
CA GLY A 204 -11.33 -7.19 10.62
C GLY A 204 -9.93 -7.42 10.06
N LEU A 205 -9.51 -8.69 9.97
CA LEU A 205 -8.24 -9.09 9.39
C LEU A 205 -8.47 -9.84 8.08
N LEU A 206 -8.13 -9.21 6.95
CA LEU A 206 -8.22 -9.82 5.63
C LEU A 206 -6.84 -9.89 5.01
N VAL A 207 -6.36 -11.09 4.74
CA VAL A 207 -5.09 -11.32 4.05
C VAL A 207 -5.35 -12.15 2.81
N GLY A 208 -5.09 -11.57 1.65
CA GLY A 208 -5.27 -12.19 0.36
C GLY A 208 -4.05 -13.01 -0.08
N GLY A 209 -4.15 -13.58 -1.27
CA GLY A 209 -2.97 -14.02 -2.00
C GLY A 209 -2.07 -12.84 -2.35
N GLY A 210 -0.78 -13.11 -2.54
CA GLY A 210 0.10 -12.14 -3.19
C GLY A 210 1.28 -11.60 -2.41
N GLN A 211 1.44 -12.06 -1.17
CA GLN A 211 2.58 -11.75 -0.33
C GLN A 211 3.62 -12.85 -0.33
N ASP A 212 3.22 -14.09 -0.64
CA ASP A 212 4.13 -15.22 -0.71
C ASP A 212 4.85 -15.26 -2.05
N PHE A 213 6.17 -15.41 -2.03
CA PHE A 213 7.00 -15.47 -3.22
C PHE A 213 7.81 -16.77 -3.26
N GLN A 214 8.15 -17.29 -4.44
CA GLN A 214 9.05 -18.42 -4.70
C GLN A 214 9.92 -18.20 -5.94
N HIS A 215 11.09 -18.82 -5.98
CA HIS A 215 11.98 -18.87 -7.14
C HIS A 215 12.17 -20.32 -7.60
N PRO A 216 11.16 -20.96 -8.23
CA PRO A 216 11.28 -22.36 -8.64
C PRO A 216 12.32 -22.54 -9.75
N PRO A 217 13.18 -23.58 -9.68
CA PRO A 217 14.33 -23.73 -10.56
C PRO A 217 13.92 -23.99 -12.01
N ILE A 218 12.84 -24.74 -12.23
CA ILE A 218 12.33 -25.04 -13.58
C ILE A 218 11.81 -23.76 -14.25
N ARG A 219 11.10 -22.89 -13.52
CA ARG A 219 10.65 -21.62 -14.07
C ARG A 219 11.85 -20.75 -14.41
N MET A 220 12.80 -20.61 -13.48
CA MET A 220 14.00 -19.81 -13.73
C MET A 220 14.77 -20.32 -14.96
N LEU A 221 14.89 -21.64 -15.12
CA LEU A 221 15.48 -22.24 -16.32
C LEU A 221 14.73 -21.84 -17.59
N ILE A 222 13.40 -22.01 -17.63
CA ILE A 222 12.57 -21.67 -18.80
C ILE A 222 12.63 -20.17 -19.09
N ALA A 223 12.52 -19.34 -18.06
CA ALA A 223 12.58 -17.89 -18.18
C ALA A 223 13.95 -17.45 -18.72
N ASN A 224 15.04 -18.04 -18.21
CA ASN A 224 16.39 -17.79 -18.73
C ASN A 224 16.57 -18.26 -20.17
N LEU A 225 15.97 -19.39 -20.57
CA LEU A 225 16.01 -19.83 -21.96
C LEU A 225 15.26 -18.88 -22.91
N MET A 226 14.13 -18.31 -22.46
CA MET A 226 13.31 -17.41 -23.26
C MET A 226 13.82 -15.96 -23.26
N ALA A 227 14.42 -15.50 -22.16
CA ALA A 227 14.85 -14.11 -21.95
C ALA A 227 16.38 -13.94 -22.04
N GLY A 228 17.09 -14.83 -22.75
CA GLY A 228 18.54 -14.68 -22.99
C GLY A 228 19.41 -14.79 -21.74
N GLY A 229 18.95 -15.48 -20.70
CA GLY A 229 19.72 -15.80 -19.49
C GLY A 229 19.57 -14.84 -18.32
N GLN A 230 18.58 -13.93 -18.36
CA GLN A 230 18.50 -12.81 -17.40
C GLN A 230 17.16 -12.69 -16.64
N ALA A 231 16.29 -13.70 -16.70
CA ALA A 231 14.99 -13.64 -16.01
C ALA A 231 15.10 -14.17 -14.57
N GLU A 232 15.13 -13.24 -13.62
CA GLU A 232 15.33 -13.51 -12.19
C GLU A 232 14.10 -13.19 -11.32
N GLU A 233 12.90 -13.23 -11.90
CA GLU A 233 11.67 -12.85 -11.23
C GLU A 233 11.19 -13.88 -10.19
N PRO A 234 10.83 -13.45 -8.97
CA PRO A 234 10.09 -14.29 -8.05
C PRO A 234 8.69 -14.58 -8.62
N LEU A 235 8.06 -15.67 -8.20
CA LEU A 235 6.69 -16.04 -8.51
C LEU A 235 5.85 -15.95 -7.27
N LYS A 236 4.62 -15.46 -7.36
CA LYS A 236 3.76 -15.40 -6.19
C LYS A 236 3.12 -16.77 -5.91
N LEU A 237 3.73 -17.52 -5.01
CA LEU A 237 3.41 -18.90 -4.70
C LEU A 237 3.50 -19.11 -3.18
N ASP A 238 2.45 -19.68 -2.60
CA ASP A 238 2.32 -19.94 -1.16
C ASP A 238 3.60 -20.53 -0.51
N THR A 239 4.21 -19.78 0.41
CA THR A 239 5.29 -20.24 1.30
C THR A 239 4.83 -20.38 2.76
N GLY A 240 3.62 -19.89 3.07
CA GLY A 240 3.08 -19.80 4.41
C GLY A 240 3.45 -18.50 5.13
N TYR A 241 4.06 -17.54 4.45
CA TYR A 241 4.34 -16.22 4.99
C TYR A 241 3.05 -15.45 5.31
N ALA A 242 2.06 -15.45 4.42
CA ALA A 242 0.76 -14.82 4.71
C ALA A 242 0.02 -15.48 5.88
N GLU A 243 0.07 -16.82 6.00
CA GLU A 243 -0.50 -17.53 7.15
C GLU A 243 0.21 -17.15 8.46
N MET A 244 1.53 -17.05 8.44
CA MET A 244 2.33 -16.58 9.57
C MET A 244 1.96 -15.14 9.96
N GLN A 245 1.82 -14.25 8.96
CA GLN A 245 1.43 -12.85 9.17
C GLN A 245 0.08 -12.74 9.86
N ILE A 246 -0.92 -13.55 9.48
CA ILE A 246 -2.22 -13.61 10.17
C ILE A 246 -2.03 -13.96 11.65
N LEU A 247 -1.32 -15.05 11.94
CA LEU A 247 -1.11 -15.51 13.31
C LEU A 247 -0.35 -14.47 14.14
N ARG A 248 0.71 -13.87 13.56
CA ARG A 248 1.47 -12.79 14.16
C ARG A 248 0.59 -11.56 14.45
N THR A 249 -0.28 -11.18 13.51
CA THR A 249 -1.21 -10.04 13.69
C THR A 249 -2.15 -10.29 14.86
N ILE A 250 -2.69 -11.50 14.96
CA ILE A 250 -3.59 -11.88 16.06
C ILE A 250 -2.86 -11.78 17.41
N GLU A 251 -1.66 -12.36 17.52
CA GLU A 251 -0.94 -12.42 18.79
C GLU A 251 -0.27 -11.09 19.19
N ARG A 252 0.30 -10.35 18.24
CA ARG A 252 1.09 -9.14 18.53
C ARG A 252 0.31 -7.84 18.43
N ILE A 253 -0.83 -7.81 17.74
CA ILE A 253 -1.61 -6.59 17.49
C ILE A 253 -3.03 -6.70 18.07
N ILE A 254 -3.83 -7.63 17.54
CA ILE A 254 -5.28 -7.68 17.83
C ILE A 254 -5.55 -8.00 19.30
N LYS A 255 -4.99 -9.10 19.81
CA LYS A 255 -5.17 -9.50 21.21
C LYS A 255 -4.63 -8.44 22.17
N PRO A 256 -3.43 -7.88 21.96
CA PRO A 256 -2.96 -6.76 22.77
C PRO A 256 -3.85 -5.52 22.74
N LEU A 257 -4.49 -5.19 21.62
CA LEU A 257 -5.44 -4.08 21.51
C LEU A 257 -6.82 -4.37 22.13
N GLY A 258 -7.09 -5.63 22.53
CA GLY A 258 -8.33 -6.00 23.23
C GLY A 258 -9.56 -6.20 22.33
N PHE A 259 -9.39 -6.30 21.02
CA PHE A 259 -10.51 -6.52 20.08
C PHE A 259 -10.96 -7.98 20.02
N ASN A 260 -12.27 -8.18 19.78
CA ASN A 260 -12.74 -9.41 19.12
C ASN A 260 -12.29 -9.36 17.67
N TYR A 261 -12.10 -10.52 17.02
CA TYR A 261 -11.62 -10.51 15.65
C TYR A 261 -12.33 -11.48 14.72
N LYS A 262 -12.41 -11.07 13.46
CA LYS A 262 -12.78 -11.91 12.34
C LYS A 262 -11.64 -11.95 11.35
N VAL A 263 -11.35 -13.14 10.85
CA VAL A 263 -10.24 -13.39 9.91
C VAL A 263 -10.79 -14.03 8.66
N ALA A 264 -10.27 -13.61 7.52
CA ALA A 264 -10.43 -14.32 6.26
C ALA A 264 -9.08 -14.40 5.54
N PHE A 265 -8.82 -15.55 4.91
CA PHE A 265 -7.57 -15.80 4.20
C PHE A 265 -7.84 -16.19 2.73
N SER A 266 -7.11 -15.57 1.80
CA SER A 266 -7.12 -15.89 0.37
C SER A 266 -8.55 -15.79 -0.21
N GLU A 267 -9.09 -16.88 -0.77
CA GLU A 267 -10.43 -16.92 -1.37
C GLU A 267 -11.55 -16.56 -0.38
N GLU A 268 -11.40 -16.92 0.90
CA GLU A 268 -12.38 -16.55 1.94
C GLU A 268 -12.43 -15.02 2.14
N ALA A 269 -11.32 -14.32 1.86
CA ALA A 269 -11.22 -12.87 1.97
C ALA A 269 -11.74 -12.14 0.73
N MET A 270 -12.23 -12.82 -0.30
CA MET A 270 -12.91 -12.17 -1.42
C MET A 270 -14.12 -11.35 -0.95
N LEU A 271 -14.51 -10.32 -1.70
CA LEU A 271 -15.64 -9.47 -1.30
C LEU A 271 -16.97 -10.22 -1.41
N LYS A 272 -17.12 -11.01 -2.48
CA LYS A 272 -18.36 -11.73 -2.82
C LYS A 272 -18.03 -13.09 -3.44
N GLY A 273 -18.79 -14.12 -3.06
CA GLY A 273 -18.75 -15.45 -3.66
C GLY A 273 -19.79 -15.66 -4.77
N LEU A 274 -19.68 -16.79 -5.46
CA LEU A 274 -20.63 -17.22 -6.48
C LEU A 274 -21.85 -17.89 -5.84
N SER A 275 -23.04 -17.54 -6.32
CA SER A 275 -24.26 -18.25 -5.96
C SER A 275 -24.37 -19.58 -6.72
N GLU A 276 -25.24 -20.47 -6.24
CA GLU A 276 -25.58 -21.73 -6.92
C GLU A 276 -26.11 -21.50 -8.35
N ASP A 277 -26.84 -20.41 -8.56
CA ASP A 277 -27.38 -19.99 -9.86
C ASP A 277 -26.30 -19.43 -10.79
N ASP A 278 -25.38 -18.61 -10.28
CA ASP A 278 -24.22 -18.15 -11.04
C ASP A 278 -23.41 -19.35 -11.55
N MET A 279 -23.15 -20.31 -10.67
CA MET A 279 -22.45 -21.53 -11.04
C MET A 279 -23.20 -22.40 -12.04
N LYS A 280 -24.53 -22.46 -11.94
CA LYS A 280 -25.35 -23.15 -12.94
C LYS A 280 -25.20 -22.48 -14.30
N ARG A 281 -25.21 -21.14 -14.37
CA ARG A 281 -25.01 -20.38 -15.62
C ARG A 281 -23.62 -20.63 -16.21
N ILE A 282 -22.56 -20.48 -15.41
CA ILE A 282 -21.17 -20.70 -15.86
C ILE A 282 -20.99 -22.13 -16.37
N LYS A 283 -21.51 -23.13 -15.66
CA LYS A 283 -21.42 -24.56 -16.05
C LYS A 283 -22.08 -24.85 -17.39
N HIS A 284 -23.13 -24.10 -17.76
CA HIS A 284 -23.88 -24.33 -18.99
C HIS A 284 -23.51 -23.37 -20.13
N ALA A 285 -22.58 -22.43 -19.90
CA ALA A 285 -22.21 -21.40 -20.87
C ALA A 285 -21.65 -21.96 -22.18
N ASN A 286 -20.88 -23.06 -22.13
CA ASN A 286 -20.30 -23.69 -23.32
C ASN A 286 -20.03 -25.20 -23.09
N LEU A 287 -19.67 -25.91 -24.16
CA LEU A 287 -19.41 -27.36 -24.12
C LEU A 287 -18.25 -27.73 -23.18
N LEU A 288 -17.16 -26.95 -23.19
CA LEU A 288 -15.99 -27.20 -22.34
C LEU A 288 -16.33 -27.08 -20.86
N ASN A 289 -17.09 -26.05 -20.47
CA ASN A 289 -17.56 -25.89 -19.10
C ASN A 289 -18.46 -27.07 -18.71
N LYS A 290 -19.40 -27.47 -19.58
CA LYS A 290 -20.31 -28.61 -19.31
C LYS A 290 -19.54 -29.92 -19.07
N LEU A 291 -18.46 -30.16 -19.80
CA LEU A 291 -17.70 -31.40 -19.71
C LEU A 291 -16.62 -31.36 -18.61
N LEU A 292 -15.85 -30.26 -18.52
CA LEU A 292 -14.60 -30.23 -17.77
C LEU A 292 -14.70 -29.49 -16.44
N MET A 293 -15.61 -28.52 -16.29
CA MET A 293 -15.63 -27.67 -15.09
C MET A 293 -16.26 -28.38 -13.89
N SER A 294 -15.57 -28.45 -12.75
CA SER A 294 -16.14 -28.99 -11.51
C SER A 294 -16.87 -27.91 -10.71
N LYS A 295 -18.21 -27.95 -10.71
CA LYS A 295 -19.04 -27.05 -9.89
C LYS A 295 -18.69 -27.15 -8.40
N ARG A 296 -18.59 -28.38 -7.88
CA ARG A 296 -18.28 -28.63 -6.47
C ARG A 296 -16.93 -28.08 -6.05
N GLN A 297 -15.92 -28.17 -6.92
CA GLN A 297 -14.59 -27.62 -6.63
C GLN A 297 -14.65 -26.10 -6.46
N ILE A 298 -15.33 -25.40 -7.37
CA ILE A 298 -15.42 -23.92 -7.35
C ILE A 298 -16.28 -23.45 -6.17
N MET A 299 -17.45 -24.04 -5.95
CA MET A 299 -18.32 -23.69 -4.81
C MET A 299 -17.64 -23.92 -3.46
N ASN A 300 -16.82 -24.97 -3.33
CA ASN A 300 -16.04 -25.20 -2.10
C ASN A 300 -14.94 -24.16 -1.85
N LEU A 301 -14.52 -23.41 -2.88
CA LEU A 301 -13.49 -22.37 -2.76
C LEU A 301 -14.11 -20.98 -2.61
N ILE A 302 -15.05 -20.64 -3.49
CA ILE A 302 -15.59 -19.27 -3.63
C ILE A 302 -17.12 -19.23 -3.67
N GLY A 303 -17.79 -20.23 -3.09
CA GLY A 303 -19.24 -20.16 -2.87
C GLY A 303 -19.61 -19.01 -1.94
N GLU A 304 -20.82 -18.49 -2.07
CA GLU A 304 -21.33 -17.41 -1.19
C GLU A 304 -21.30 -17.77 0.31
N ASP A 305 -21.36 -19.05 0.66
CA ASP A 305 -21.23 -19.56 2.04
C ASP A 305 -19.77 -19.62 2.53
N ARG A 306 -18.81 -19.49 1.62
CA ARG A 306 -17.36 -19.58 1.89
C ARG A 306 -16.69 -18.24 1.98
N VAL A 307 -17.16 -17.26 1.22
CA VAL A 307 -16.57 -15.94 1.14
C VAL A 307 -17.11 -15.05 2.27
N LYS A 308 -16.22 -14.37 2.99
CA LYS A 308 -16.55 -13.57 4.19
C LYS A 308 -16.12 -12.11 4.13
N GLY A 309 -15.41 -11.68 3.08
CA GLY A 309 -14.80 -10.36 3.04
C GLY A 309 -15.76 -9.21 3.29
N LYS A 310 -16.92 -9.18 2.61
CA LYS A 310 -17.95 -8.16 2.86
C LYS A 310 -18.43 -8.14 4.31
N GLU A 311 -18.77 -9.31 4.86
CA GLU A 311 -19.28 -9.41 6.24
C GLU A 311 -18.24 -8.89 7.24
N ILE A 312 -16.96 -9.22 7.05
CA ILE A 312 -15.88 -8.76 7.92
C ILE A 312 -15.76 -7.24 7.85
N LEU A 313 -15.74 -6.65 6.65
CA LEU A 313 -15.60 -5.20 6.49
C LEU A 313 -16.75 -4.41 7.13
N GLU A 314 -17.99 -4.80 6.85
CA GLU A 314 -19.18 -4.09 7.36
C GLU A 314 -19.40 -4.27 8.87
N SER A 315 -18.72 -5.25 9.49
CA SER A 315 -18.88 -5.54 10.92
C SER A 315 -17.68 -5.16 11.79
N SER A 316 -16.67 -4.50 11.23
CA SER A 316 -15.43 -4.16 11.92
C SER A 316 -15.16 -2.66 11.98
N ASN A 317 -14.74 -2.17 13.15
CA ASN A 317 -14.27 -0.80 13.35
C ASN A 317 -12.81 -0.62 12.95
N PHE A 318 -11.97 -1.61 13.24
CA PHE A 318 -10.54 -1.55 12.97
C PHE A 318 -10.20 -2.61 11.92
N ILE A 319 -9.65 -2.21 10.78
CA ILE A 319 -9.48 -3.09 9.63
C ILE A 319 -8.03 -3.08 9.15
N PHE A 320 -7.46 -4.28 9.00
CA PHE A 320 -6.21 -4.49 8.27
C PHE A 320 -6.47 -5.34 7.03
N MET A 321 -6.09 -4.83 5.87
CA MET A 321 -6.23 -5.48 4.58
C MET A 321 -4.87 -5.57 3.89
N ASN A 322 -4.51 -6.77 3.47
CA ASN A 322 -3.30 -7.02 2.71
C ASN A 322 -3.62 -8.00 1.56
N GLY A 323 -3.06 -7.79 0.37
CA GLY A 323 -3.43 -8.53 -0.85
C GLY A 323 -2.91 -7.85 -2.11
N HIS A 324 -3.60 -8.03 -3.24
CA HIS A 324 -3.24 -7.47 -4.55
C HIS A 324 -3.89 -6.12 -4.83
N GLY A 325 -3.11 -5.06 -4.75
CA GLY A 325 -3.59 -3.69 -4.91
C GLY A 325 -3.24 -3.12 -6.26
N SER A 326 -4.12 -2.24 -6.71
CA SER A 326 -3.86 -1.21 -7.69
C SER A 326 -4.72 0.01 -7.33
N VAL A 327 -4.60 1.09 -8.10
CA VAL A 327 -5.39 2.31 -7.91
C VAL A 327 -6.90 2.05 -7.81
N GLY A 328 -7.43 1.15 -8.66
CA GLY A 328 -8.87 0.91 -8.80
C GLY A 328 -9.33 -0.50 -8.44
N THR A 329 -8.48 -1.32 -7.85
CA THR A 329 -8.91 -2.64 -7.38
C THR A 329 -8.03 -3.15 -6.24
N MET A 330 -8.64 -3.91 -5.34
CA MET A 330 -7.96 -4.76 -4.38
C MET A 330 -8.46 -6.20 -4.58
N ALA A 331 -7.55 -7.14 -4.77
CA ALA A 331 -7.84 -8.54 -5.02
C ALA A 331 -7.29 -9.40 -3.88
N MET A 332 -8.13 -10.29 -3.35
CA MET A 332 -7.79 -11.14 -2.20
C MET A 332 -7.55 -12.60 -2.57
N TYR A 333 -7.77 -12.98 -3.84
CA TYR A 333 -7.65 -14.36 -4.27
C TYR A 333 -6.20 -14.89 -4.24
N GLY A 334 -6.04 -16.21 -4.12
CA GLY A 334 -4.75 -16.88 -4.16
C GLY A 334 -4.59 -17.87 -5.32
N ASN A 335 -3.56 -18.72 -5.24
CA ASN A 335 -3.20 -19.65 -6.31
C ASN A 335 -4.28 -20.73 -6.57
N LYS A 336 -5.13 -21.06 -5.59
CA LYS A 336 -6.09 -22.17 -5.70
C LYS A 336 -7.23 -21.88 -6.66
N ILE A 337 -7.80 -20.68 -6.60
CA ILE A 337 -8.88 -20.32 -7.53
C ILE A 337 -8.37 -20.15 -8.96
N VAL A 338 -7.17 -19.58 -9.15
CA VAL A 338 -6.59 -19.42 -10.50
C VAL A 338 -6.22 -20.76 -11.13
N ALA A 339 -5.86 -21.77 -10.32
CA ALA A 339 -5.65 -23.16 -10.75
C ALA A 339 -6.96 -23.95 -11.00
N SER A 340 -8.12 -23.39 -10.70
CA SER A 340 -9.42 -24.09 -10.78
C SER A 340 -10.07 -23.98 -12.16
N GLY A 341 -11.32 -24.43 -12.30
CA GLY A 341 -12.09 -24.29 -13.54
C GLY A 341 -11.99 -25.48 -14.51
N ILE A 342 -10.98 -26.33 -14.37
CA ILE A 342 -10.80 -27.54 -15.20
C ILE A 342 -10.55 -28.77 -14.31
N GLY A 343 -11.35 -29.81 -14.54
CA GLY A 343 -11.21 -31.10 -13.88
C GLY A 343 -11.63 -31.09 -12.41
N GLY A 344 -11.19 -32.11 -11.68
CA GLY A 344 -11.44 -32.28 -10.25
C GLY A 344 -10.32 -31.73 -9.35
N PRO A 345 -10.42 -31.93 -8.02
CA PRO A 345 -9.42 -31.47 -7.05
C PRO A 345 -7.97 -31.87 -7.36
N ILE A 346 -7.77 -33.09 -7.89
CA ILE A 346 -6.44 -33.59 -8.27
C ILE A 346 -5.87 -32.80 -9.46
N VAL A 347 -6.71 -32.53 -10.47
CA VAL A 347 -6.29 -31.76 -11.66
C VAL A 347 -5.92 -30.33 -11.26
N ARG A 348 -6.74 -29.66 -10.45
CA ARG A 348 -6.41 -28.33 -9.90
C ARG A 348 -5.09 -28.36 -9.15
N TRP A 349 -4.86 -29.35 -8.28
CA TRP A 349 -3.60 -29.46 -7.56
C TRP A 349 -2.40 -29.57 -8.51
N VAL A 350 -2.50 -30.38 -9.58
CA VAL A 350 -1.43 -30.44 -10.60
C VAL A 350 -1.24 -29.09 -11.28
N LEU A 351 -2.32 -28.41 -11.69
CA LEU A 351 -2.27 -27.09 -12.35
C LEU A 351 -1.66 -26.01 -11.44
N GLU A 352 -2.00 -26.03 -10.16
CA GLU A 352 -1.45 -25.15 -9.13
C GLU A 352 0.06 -25.31 -8.95
N GLN A 353 0.58 -26.54 -9.12
CA GLN A 353 2.02 -26.82 -9.00
C GLN A 353 2.79 -26.68 -10.33
N THR A 354 2.11 -26.50 -11.46
CA THR A 354 2.73 -26.51 -12.79
C THR A 354 2.37 -25.28 -13.60
N VAL A 355 1.11 -25.19 -14.05
CA VAL A 355 0.62 -24.12 -14.94
C VAL A 355 0.62 -22.76 -14.25
N VAL A 356 0.15 -22.67 -13.00
CA VAL A 356 0.13 -21.39 -12.27
C VAL A 356 1.54 -20.82 -12.10
N PRO A 357 2.54 -21.59 -11.62
CA PRO A 357 3.94 -21.17 -11.63
C PRO A 357 4.48 -20.78 -13.01
N LEU A 358 4.14 -21.55 -14.05
CA LEU A 358 4.57 -21.25 -15.43
C LEU A 358 4.04 -19.88 -15.90
N LEU A 359 2.82 -19.54 -15.51
CA LEU A 359 2.14 -18.30 -15.88
C LEU A 359 2.25 -17.18 -14.81
N GLY A 360 3.37 -17.12 -14.08
CA GLY A 360 3.68 -15.98 -13.21
C GLY A 360 3.07 -16.03 -11.80
N GLY A 361 2.34 -17.08 -11.44
CA GLY A 361 1.71 -17.24 -10.12
C GLY A 361 0.26 -16.73 -10.03
N PHE A 362 -0.22 -15.97 -11.01
CA PHE A 362 -1.56 -15.36 -10.97
C PHE A 362 -2.52 -15.81 -12.05
N MET A 363 -2.00 -16.45 -13.08
CA MET A 363 -2.80 -16.85 -14.20
C MET A 363 -2.97 -18.36 -14.22
N GLY A 364 -4.11 -18.76 -14.73
CA GLY A 364 -4.49 -20.15 -14.85
C GLY A 364 -5.90 -20.25 -15.39
N PRO A 365 -6.40 -21.47 -15.61
CA PRO A 365 -7.71 -21.67 -16.22
C PRO A 365 -8.86 -21.08 -15.41
N GLY A 366 -8.68 -20.87 -14.11
CA GLY A 366 -9.67 -20.29 -13.22
C GLY A 366 -9.54 -18.78 -13.02
N TYR A 367 -8.61 -18.10 -13.69
CA TYR A 367 -8.34 -16.66 -13.47
C TYR A 367 -9.61 -15.81 -13.58
N HIS A 368 -10.46 -16.02 -14.59
CA HIS A 368 -11.70 -15.24 -14.74
C HIS A 368 -12.69 -15.39 -13.57
N LEU A 369 -12.60 -16.46 -12.78
CA LEU A 369 -13.45 -16.68 -11.61
C LEU A 369 -13.11 -15.72 -10.47
N THR A 370 -11.94 -15.09 -10.47
CA THR A 370 -11.52 -14.15 -9.42
C THR A 370 -12.29 -12.83 -9.48
N SER A 371 -12.77 -12.44 -10.66
CA SER A 371 -13.46 -11.18 -10.92
C SER A 371 -14.72 -10.98 -10.07
N VAL A 372 -15.39 -12.05 -9.65
CA VAL A 372 -16.63 -11.99 -8.86
C VAL A 372 -16.43 -11.35 -7.48
N GLY A 373 -15.23 -11.49 -6.91
CA GLY A 373 -14.94 -11.12 -5.53
C GLY A 373 -13.86 -10.06 -5.39
N GLY A 374 -13.53 -9.35 -6.48
CA GLY A 374 -12.68 -8.18 -6.45
C GLY A 374 -13.32 -7.02 -5.69
N TYR A 375 -12.48 -6.26 -5.00
CA TYR A 375 -12.85 -5.01 -4.37
C TYR A 375 -12.58 -3.91 -5.39
N GLU A 376 -13.62 -3.37 -6.00
CA GLU A 376 -13.55 -2.31 -7.00
C GLU A 376 -14.34 -1.10 -6.46
N PRO A 377 -14.08 0.14 -6.91
CA PRO A 377 -14.81 1.32 -6.45
C PRO A 377 -16.33 1.13 -6.47
N ARG A 378 -16.89 0.48 -7.51
CA ARG A 378 -18.33 0.20 -7.65
C ARG A 378 -18.90 -0.83 -6.68
N SER A 379 -18.07 -1.75 -6.19
CA SER A 379 -18.47 -2.76 -5.20
C SER A 379 -18.24 -2.25 -3.78
N VAL A 380 -17.17 -1.48 -3.57
CA VAL A 380 -16.82 -0.85 -2.29
C VAL A 380 -17.74 0.31 -1.92
N GLU A 381 -18.13 1.18 -2.87
CA GLU A 381 -19.01 2.33 -2.60
C GLU A 381 -20.36 1.94 -1.96
N LYS A 382 -20.75 0.66 -2.09
CA LYS A 382 -22.03 0.12 -1.61
C LYS A 382 -21.91 -0.57 -0.25
N LEU A 383 -20.73 -0.57 0.35
CA LEU A 383 -20.50 -1.13 1.68
C LEU A 383 -20.97 -0.16 2.75
N ASN A 384 -21.37 -0.70 3.89
CA ASN A 384 -21.67 0.07 5.10
C ASN A 384 -20.54 -0.11 6.10
N LEU A 385 -19.46 0.67 5.94
CA LEU A 385 -18.25 0.46 6.75
C LEU A 385 -18.34 1.05 8.16
N GLY A 386 -19.29 1.97 8.38
CA GLY A 386 -19.27 2.84 9.55
C GLY A 386 -18.01 3.72 9.58
N PRO A 387 -17.79 4.54 10.63
CA PRO A 387 -16.62 5.39 10.75
C PRO A 387 -15.35 4.60 11.13
N SER A 388 -15.03 3.53 10.40
CA SER A 388 -13.91 2.63 10.68
C SER A 388 -12.55 3.29 10.45
N PHE A 389 -11.51 2.71 11.04
CA PHE A 389 -10.12 2.91 10.65
C PHE A 389 -9.66 1.73 9.79
N MET A 390 -8.96 2.02 8.69
CA MET A 390 -8.45 1.00 7.78
C MET A 390 -6.98 1.23 7.43
N PHE A 391 -6.18 0.17 7.50
CA PHE A 391 -4.82 0.11 6.96
C PHE A 391 -4.78 -0.88 5.79
N ILE A 392 -4.41 -0.40 4.60
CA ILE A 392 -4.27 -1.20 3.39
C ILE A 392 -2.78 -1.33 3.07
N ASP A 393 -2.23 -2.51 3.32
CA ASP A 393 -0.86 -2.88 2.97
C ASP A 393 -0.84 -3.53 1.59
N SER A 394 -0.86 -2.68 0.55
CA SER A 394 -0.93 -3.12 -0.83
C SER A 394 -0.62 -2.01 -1.84
N CYS A 395 -0.11 -2.42 -3.01
CA CYS A 395 0.38 -1.54 -4.05
C CYS A 395 -0.69 -0.53 -4.53
N PHE A 396 -0.29 0.73 -4.71
CA PHE A 396 -1.01 1.82 -5.39
C PHE A 396 -2.41 2.19 -4.90
N CYS A 397 -2.97 1.50 -3.90
CA CYS A 397 -4.34 1.75 -3.42
C CYS A 397 -4.53 3.21 -2.97
N GLY A 398 -3.47 3.80 -2.42
CA GLY A 398 -3.40 5.19 -1.98
C GLY A 398 -3.02 6.18 -3.07
N LYS A 399 -2.93 5.81 -4.34
CA LYS A 399 -2.58 6.76 -5.39
C LYS A 399 -3.75 7.70 -5.73
N ILE A 400 -3.49 9.00 -5.73
CA ILE A 400 -4.51 10.03 -6.02
C ILE A 400 -4.16 10.95 -7.20
N ASN A 401 -2.90 10.99 -7.64
CA ASN A 401 -2.49 11.93 -8.68
C ASN A 401 -3.00 11.52 -10.06
N GLY A 402 -3.64 12.43 -10.78
CA GLY A 402 -4.20 12.17 -12.11
C GLY A 402 -5.35 11.14 -12.13
N ILE A 403 -5.83 10.73 -10.95
CA ILE A 403 -6.88 9.72 -10.80
C ILE A 403 -8.20 10.42 -10.54
N TYR A 404 -9.22 10.06 -11.33
CA TYR A 404 -10.57 10.52 -11.04
C TYR A 404 -11.04 9.94 -9.69
N PRO A 405 -11.55 10.75 -8.73
CA PRO A 405 -11.83 10.25 -7.39
C PRO A 405 -12.70 8.99 -7.32
N LYS A 406 -13.68 8.84 -8.23
CA LYS A 406 -14.56 7.65 -8.27
C LYS A 406 -13.91 6.38 -8.81
N THR A 407 -12.69 6.46 -9.34
CA THR A 407 -11.91 5.28 -9.76
C THR A 407 -10.88 4.86 -8.71
N SER A 408 -10.66 5.66 -7.66
CA SER A 408 -9.74 5.32 -6.57
C SER A 408 -10.43 4.39 -5.57
N ILE A 409 -9.80 3.27 -5.25
CA ILE A 409 -10.29 2.31 -4.27
C ILE A 409 -10.30 2.91 -2.85
N THR A 410 -9.25 3.67 -2.48
CA THR A 410 -9.18 4.35 -1.19
C THR A 410 -10.28 5.40 -1.03
N MET A 411 -10.58 6.18 -2.07
CA MET A 411 -11.69 7.13 -2.02
C MET A 411 -13.05 6.43 -1.91
N ALA A 412 -13.21 5.26 -2.54
CA ALA A 412 -14.43 4.47 -2.39
C ALA A 412 -14.63 3.98 -0.96
N TYR A 413 -13.57 3.62 -0.22
CA TYR A 413 -13.67 3.25 1.20
C TYR A 413 -14.10 4.44 2.07
N LEU A 414 -13.54 5.64 1.84
CA LEU A 414 -13.95 6.86 2.55
C LEU A 414 -15.42 7.20 2.27
N HIS A 415 -15.83 7.11 1.00
CA HIS A 415 -17.21 7.32 0.58
C HIS A 415 -18.17 6.34 1.28
N ALA A 416 -17.81 5.06 1.33
CA ALA A 416 -18.58 3.97 1.95
C ALA A 416 -18.66 4.01 3.48
N GLY A 417 -18.00 5.00 4.13
CA GLY A 417 -18.16 5.26 5.55
C GLY A 417 -16.86 5.41 6.32
N CYS A 418 -15.77 4.81 5.84
CA CYS A 418 -14.50 4.75 6.56
C CYS A 418 -14.02 6.15 6.96
N ASN A 419 -13.58 6.33 8.18
CA ASN A 419 -13.21 7.64 8.72
C ASN A 419 -11.75 8.01 8.42
N ALA A 420 -10.87 6.99 8.34
CA ALA A 420 -9.49 7.16 7.95
C ALA A 420 -8.95 5.89 7.27
N VAL A 421 -8.24 6.09 6.16
CA VAL A 421 -7.56 5.02 5.42
C VAL A 421 -6.08 5.34 5.30
N ILE A 422 -5.20 4.42 5.69
CA ILE A 422 -3.78 4.49 5.37
C ILE A 422 -3.50 3.51 4.23
N SER A 423 -2.85 3.99 3.16
CA SER A 423 -2.56 3.16 1.99
C SER A 423 -1.33 3.63 1.24
N SER A 424 -0.67 2.71 0.52
CA SER A 424 0.54 3.00 -0.26
C SER A 424 0.22 3.74 -1.56
N THR A 425 1.05 4.74 -1.89
CA THR A 425 0.98 5.53 -3.12
C THR A 425 1.71 4.90 -4.31
N THR A 426 2.49 3.84 -4.08
CA THR A 426 3.41 3.17 -5.04
C THR A 426 3.29 1.64 -4.88
N GLY A 427 4.10 0.86 -5.60
CA GLY A 427 4.27 -0.56 -5.36
C GLY A 427 4.78 -0.84 -3.96
N SER A 428 3.97 -1.51 -3.15
CA SER A 428 4.34 -1.82 -1.77
C SER A 428 5.52 -2.76 -1.68
N ASN A 429 6.49 -2.38 -0.84
CA ASN A 429 7.64 -3.20 -0.55
C ASN A 429 7.22 -4.32 0.40
N ILE A 430 7.21 -5.55 -0.10
CA ILE A 430 6.91 -6.73 0.71
C ILE A 430 8.26 -7.37 1.04
N ALA A 431 8.55 -7.55 2.32
CA ALA A 431 9.75 -8.29 2.76
C ALA A 431 9.77 -9.65 2.09
N GLY A 432 10.68 -9.83 1.11
CA GLY A 432 10.67 -10.88 0.10
C GLY A 432 10.02 -12.15 0.61
N GLY A 433 8.73 -12.32 0.30
CA GLY A 433 7.76 -13.08 1.10
C GLY A 433 7.99 -14.57 1.20
N TYR A 434 9.05 -14.86 1.93
CA TYR A 434 9.57 -16.14 2.33
C TYR A 434 9.55 -16.17 3.84
N LEU A 435 9.31 -17.34 4.38
CA LEU A 435 9.71 -17.64 5.74
C LEU A 435 11.24 -17.59 5.80
N GLU A 436 11.84 -16.82 6.72
CA GLU A 436 13.29 -16.66 6.93
C GLU A 436 13.87 -17.76 7.87
N PRO A 437 15.19 -18.08 7.81
CA PRO A 437 16.23 -17.54 6.93
C PRO A 437 16.23 -18.17 5.53
N LYS A 438 16.15 -17.39 4.45
CA LYS A 438 16.42 -17.89 3.09
C LYS A 438 17.94 -17.86 2.84
N ARG A 439 18.48 -18.98 2.33
CA ARG A 439 19.94 -19.15 2.19
C ARG A 439 20.44 -19.20 0.75
N MET A 440 19.56 -19.43 -0.21
CA MET A 440 19.95 -19.62 -1.61
C MET A 440 18.81 -19.28 -2.57
N LYS A 441 19.18 -19.00 -3.82
CA LYS A 441 18.33 -18.81 -4.99
C LYS A 441 18.96 -19.66 -6.13
N PRO A 442 18.21 -20.48 -6.88
CA PRO A 442 16.76 -20.75 -6.80
C PRO A 442 16.35 -21.52 -5.53
N ASP A 443 15.04 -21.56 -5.25
CA ASP A 443 14.47 -22.36 -4.18
C ASP A 443 14.53 -23.85 -4.54
N ILE A 444 15.21 -24.68 -3.74
CA ILE A 444 15.33 -26.12 -4.02
C ILE A 444 14.11 -26.86 -3.46
N PRO A 445 13.25 -27.49 -4.30
CA PRO A 445 12.20 -28.37 -3.77
C PRO A 445 12.82 -29.59 -3.06
N PRO A 446 12.25 -30.07 -1.93
CA PRO A 446 11.02 -29.61 -1.26
C PRO A 446 11.26 -28.62 -0.09
N ILE A 447 12.42 -27.94 -0.05
CA ILE A 447 12.87 -27.16 1.12
C ILE A 447 11.85 -26.10 1.60
N PRO A 448 11.26 -25.24 0.74
CA PRO A 448 10.29 -24.24 1.20
C PRO A 448 9.10 -24.87 1.93
N LYS A 449 8.59 -25.99 1.42
CA LYS A 449 7.48 -26.73 2.04
C LYS A 449 7.86 -27.34 3.37
N LEU A 450 9.03 -27.96 3.49
CA LEU A 450 9.51 -28.51 4.77
C LEU A 450 9.69 -27.40 5.82
N LYS A 451 10.15 -26.23 5.40
CA LYS A 451 10.30 -25.06 6.27
C LYS A 451 8.96 -24.56 6.78
N TYR A 452 7.99 -24.41 5.89
CA TYR A 452 6.61 -24.08 6.25
C TYR A 452 6.05 -25.05 7.29
N LEU A 453 6.15 -26.36 7.04
CA LEU A 453 5.65 -27.38 7.95
C LEU A 453 6.36 -27.32 9.32
N LYS A 454 7.68 -27.14 9.33
CA LYS A 454 8.45 -26.96 10.57
C LYS A 454 7.91 -25.77 11.36
N GLN A 455 7.78 -24.60 10.74
CA GLN A 455 7.31 -23.41 11.45
C GLN A 455 5.88 -23.58 11.95
N LYS A 456 4.99 -24.05 11.09
CA LYS A 456 3.58 -24.26 11.40
C LYS A 456 3.33 -25.20 12.57
N TYR A 457 4.06 -26.31 12.65
CA TYR A 457 3.81 -27.31 13.67
C TYR A 457 4.73 -27.21 14.90
N LEU A 458 5.86 -26.49 14.82
CA LEU A 458 6.83 -26.43 15.93
C LEU A 458 7.07 -25.03 16.48
N ASP A 459 7.06 -23.98 15.65
CA ASP A 459 7.48 -22.63 16.03
C ASP A 459 6.26 -21.72 16.32
N TRP A 460 5.31 -21.62 15.39
CA TRP A 460 4.11 -20.79 15.55
C TRP A 460 3.26 -21.16 16.78
N PRO A 461 3.04 -22.45 17.12
CA PRO A 461 2.30 -22.81 18.34
C PRO A 461 3.00 -22.36 19.63
N LYS A 462 4.30 -22.03 19.57
CA LYS A 462 5.08 -21.50 20.69
C LYS A 462 5.17 -19.97 20.66
N GLY A 463 4.40 -19.31 19.80
CA GLY A 463 4.44 -17.86 19.60
C GLY A 463 5.72 -17.35 18.92
N LYS A 464 6.50 -18.23 18.27
CA LYS A 464 7.73 -17.86 17.58
C LYS A 464 7.42 -17.50 16.13
N PHE A 465 7.26 -16.21 15.87
CA PHE A 465 7.04 -15.64 14.55
C PHE A 465 8.29 -14.92 14.05
N GLN A 466 8.45 -14.86 12.73
CA GLN A 466 9.45 -13.99 12.12
C GLN A 466 9.08 -12.53 12.41
N ASP A 467 10.09 -11.69 12.61
CA ASP A 467 9.87 -10.28 12.89
C ASP A 467 9.34 -9.53 11.64
N PRO A 468 8.55 -8.48 11.86
CA PRO A 468 8.01 -7.69 10.77
C PRO A 468 9.04 -6.72 10.21
N HIS A 469 8.87 -6.42 8.92
CA HIS A 469 9.72 -5.50 8.15
C HIS A 469 8.82 -4.72 7.17
N PHE A 470 9.35 -3.66 6.56
CA PHE A 470 8.63 -2.78 5.64
C PHE A 470 7.25 -2.30 6.18
N GLY A 471 6.22 -2.21 5.33
CA GLY A 471 4.91 -1.65 5.67
C GLY A 471 4.26 -2.28 6.89
N TYR A 472 4.46 -3.58 7.11
CA TYR A 472 3.93 -4.26 8.29
C TYR A 472 4.65 -3.83 9.58
N LEU A 473 5.97 -3.59 9.56
CA LEU A 473 6.67 -3.07 10.75
C LEU A 473 6.14 -1.69 11.14
N LEU A 474 5.92 -0.83 10.15
CA LEU A 474 5.29 0.47 10.35
C LEU A 474 3.88 0.31 10.94
N TYR A 475 3.06 -0.62 10.42
CA TYR A 475 1.74 -0.90 10.97
C TYR A 475 1.78 -1.43 12.42
N GLU A 476 2.69 -2.36 12.75
CA GLU A 476 2.86 -2.88 14.12
C GLU A 476 3.28 -1.77 15.09
N ASN A 477 4.25 -0.93 14.69
CA ASN A 477 4.68 0.22 15.47
C ASN A 477 3.56 1.24 15.69
N MET A 478 2.75 1.51 14.66
CA MET A 478 1.59 2.40 14.77
C MET A 478 0.58 1.85 15.78
N CYS A 479 0.21 0.57 15.67
CA CYS A 479 -0.74 -0.06 16.60
C CYS A 479 -0.24 -0.07 18.05
N LYS A 480 1.07 -0.27 18.24
CA LYS A 480 1.70 -0.16 19.55
C LYS A 480 1.53 1.24 20.14
N VAL A 481 1.75 2.29 19.34
CA VAL A 481 1.57 3.67 19.78
C VAL A 481 0.11 3.99 20.12
N LEU A 482 -0.85 3.56 19.29
CA LEU A 482 -2.28 3.71 19.58
C LEU A 482 -2.62 3.12 20.95
N LYS A 483 -2.18 1.88 21.20
CA LYS A 483 -2.42 1.18 22.48
C LYS A 483 -1.78 1.88 23.68
N GLU A 484 -0.48 2.18 23.58
CA GLU A 484 0.31 2.60 24.73
C GLU A 484 0.06 4.05 25.12
N LYS A 485 -0.35 4.88 24.15
CA LYS A 485 -0.48 6.34 24.34
C LYS A 485 -1.92 6.87 24.19
N ASN A 486 -2.92 6.03 23.84
CA ASN A 486 -4.28 6.49 23.48
C ASN A 486 -4.20 7.67 22.50
N ALA A 487 -3.56 7.43 21.37
CA ALA A 487 -3.11 8.46 20.46
C ALA A 487 -3.99 8.55 19.20
N THR A 488 -3.97 9.70 18.54
CA THR A 488 -4.60 9.85 17.23
C THR A 488 -3.86 9.06 16.15
N VAL A 489 -4.54 8.73 15.05
CA VAL A 489 -3.93 8.02 13.91
C VAL A 489 -2.75 8.77 13.31
N GLY A 490 -2.80 10.10 13.24
CA GLY A 490 -1.71 10.92 12.71
C GLY A 490 -0.48 10.88 13.61
N PHE A 491 -0.68 10.94 14.93
CA PHE A 491 0.42 10.82 15.89
C PHE A 491 1.04 9.42 15.84
N ALA A 492 0.21 8.38 15.85
CA ALA A 492 0.69 7.00 15.77
C ALA A 492 1.45 6.71 14.47
N LEU A 493 0.99 7.23 13.32
CA LEU A 493 1.68 7.08 12.05
C LEU A 493 3.02 7.83 12.01
N ARG A 494 3.07 9.07 12.51
CA ARG A 494 4.31 9.86 12.63
C ARG A 494 5.35 9.09 13.46
N GLU A 495 4.97 8.65 14.65
CA GLU A 495 5.87 7.89 15.53
C GLU A 495 6.32 6.58 14.88
N ALA A 496 5.42 5.88 14.18
CA ALA A 496 5.77 4.66 13.46
C ALA A 496 6.80 4.90 12.35
N LYS A 497 6.64 5.98 11.57
CA LYS A 497 7.59 6.39 10.53
C LYS A 497 8.96 6.76 11.11
N ASN A 498 8.98 7.59 12.15
CA ASN A 498 10.24 8.01 12.80
C ASN A 498 11.00 6.84 13.44
N ASN A 499 10.29 5.79 13.87
CA ASN A 499 10.90 4.58 14.43
C ASN A 499 11.27 3.53 13.37
N TYR A 500 10.73 3.62 12.15
CA TYR A 500 10.83 2.57 11.14
C TYR A 500 12.26 2.38 10.61
N LEU A 501 12.88 3.40 10.00
CA LEU A 501 14.23 3.29 9.44
C LEU A 501 15.28 2.91 10.49
N PRO A 502 15.29 3.49 11.72
CA PRO A 502 16.18 3.03 12.79
C PRO A 502 16.10 1.54 13.12
N GLN A 503 14.92 0.93 12.95
CA GLN A 503 14.70 -0.49 13.24
C GLN A 503 14.99 -1.39 12.03
N ASP A 504 14.66 -0.92 10.83
CA ASP A 504 14.64 -1.78 9.65
C ASP A 504 15.92 -1.67 8.80
N ALA A 505 16.59 -0.51 8.77
CA ALA A 505 17.64 -0.19 7.79
C ALA A 505 18.74 -1.26 7.67
N ASP A 506 19.18 -1.84 8.78
CA ASP A 506 20.31 -2.78 8.83
C ASP A 506 19.88 -4.25 8.56
N TRP A 507 18.57 -4.53 8.45
CA TRP A 507 18.08 -5.88 8.18
C TRP A 507 18.39 -6.36 6.75
N GLU A 508 19.06 -7.49 6.60
CA GLU A 508 19.35 -8.05 5.28
C GLU A 508 18.33 -9.09 4.82
N LEU A 509 17.90 -8.99 3.57
CA LEU A 509 16.96 -9.91 2.96
C LEU A 509 17.36 -10.32 1.54
N TRP A 510 16.79 -11.44 1.10
CA TRP A 510 16.73 -11.77 -0.31
C TRP A 510 15.63 -10.95 -0.96
N TRP A 511 16.03 -9.88 -1.63
CA TRP A 511 15.07 -8.98 -2.27
C TRP A 511 14.25 -9.70 -3.34
N SER A 512 12.97 -9.34 -3.38
CA SER A 512 12.00 -9.82 -4.34
C SER A 512 11.08 -8.63 -4.59
N PRO A 513 11.41 -7.76 -5.55
CA PRO A 513 10.57 -6.61 -5.82
C PRO A 513 9.16 -7.07 -6.22
N PRO A 514 8.14 -6.21 -6.08
CA PRO A 514 6.84 -6.49 -6.69
C PRO A 514 7.06 -6.78 -8.18
N LEU A 515 6.33 -7.77 -8.70
CA LEU A 515 6.56 -8.26 -10.07
C LEU A 515 6.47 -7.11 -11.06
N ILE A 516 7.48 -6.98 -11.92
CA ILE A 516 7.32 -6.27 -13.18
C ILE A 516 6.30 -7.09 -13.97
N HIS A 517 5.07 -6.60 -14.03
CA HIS A 517 3.98 -7.33 -14.62
C HIS A 517 4.21 -7.51 -16.13
N ILE A 518 4.60 -8.71 -16.54
CA ILE A 518 4.41 -9.21 -17.91
C ILE A 518 2.94 -9.63 -18.07
N ASP A 519 2.00 -8.72 -17.79
CA ASP A 519 0.54 -8.99 -17.82
C ASP A 519 -0.06 -8.91 -19.21
N ASN A 520 0.74 -8.49 -20.19
CA ASN A 520 0.31 -8.36 -21.56
C ASN A 520 1.16 -9.29 -22.43
N PRO A 521 0.57 -10.34 -23.06
CA PRO A 521 1.29 -11.20 -24.00
C PRO A 521 1.91 -10.41 -25.16
N LEU A 522 1.34 -9.26 -25.54
CA LEU A 522 1.93 -8.35 -26.53
C LEU A 522 3.11 -7.56 -25.96
N LEU A 523 3.10 -7.24 -24.65
CA LEU A 523 4.25 -6.64 -23.97
C LEU A 523 5.36 -7.68 -23.79
N ALA A 524 5.01 -8.92 -23.42
CA ALA A 524 5.93 -10.06 -23.43
C ALA A 524 6.57 -10.25 -24.80
N MET A 525 5.78 -10.10 -25.87
CA MET A 525 6.26 -10.14 -27.26
C MET A 525 7.09 -8.90 -27.64
N SER A 526 6.76 -7.68 -27.18
CA SER A 526 7.56 -6.48 -27.45
C SER A 526 8.89 -6.46 -26.68
N ILE A 527 8.90 -7.06 -25.48
CA ILE A 527 10.10 -7.39 -24.70
C ILE A 527 10.95 -8.43 -25.45
N LEU A 528 10.34 -9.48 -26.01
CA LEU A 528 11.02 -10.48 -26.87
C LEU A 528 11.53 -9.89 -28.20
N GLU A 529 10.85 -8.87 -28.75
CA GLU A 529 11.27 -8.11 -29.94
C GLU A 529 12.34 -7.03 -29.65
N GLY A 530 12.81 -6.92 -28.41
CA GLY A 530 13.96 -6.08 -28.03
C GLY A 530 13.70 -4.57 -28.01
N LYS A 531 12.43 -4.12 -27.93
CA LYS A 531 12.08 -2.69 -27.93
C LYS A 531 11.96 -2.06 -26.55
N GLU A 532 11.79 -2.86 -25.49
CA GLU A 532 11.88 -2.40 -24.11
C GLU A 532 12.90 -3.28 -23.39
N LYS A 533 14.10 -2.74 -23.17
CA LYS A 533 15.05 -3.38 -22.25
C LYS A 533 14.50 -3.13 -20.85
N ILE A 534 13.99 -4.17 -20.21
CA ILE A 534 13.52 -4.10 -18.83
C ILE A 534 14.68 -3.60 -17.96
N TYR A 535 14.40 -2.53 -17.22
CA TYR A 535 15.26 -1.98 -16.19
C TYR A 535 15.88 -3.10 -15.36
N ARG A 536 17.21 -3.11 -15.30
CA ARG A 536 18.00 -4.10 -14.58
C ARG A 536 17.94 -3.80 -13.09
N VAL A 537 16.82 -4.06 -12.43
CA VAL A 537 16.83 -4.10 -10.96
C VAL A 537 17.86 -5.17 -10.57
N PRO A 538 18.86 -4.88 -9.71
CA PRO A 538 19.85 -5.86 -9.25
C PRO A 538 19.19 -6.95 -8.37
N MET A 539 18.33 -7.79 -8.96
CA MET A 539 17.48 -8.76 -8.27
C MET A 539 18.22 -10.06 -7.98
N SER A 540 19.31 -10.07 -7.20
CA SER A 540 20.00 -11.36 -6.99
C SER A 540 20.90 -11.48 -5.77
N GLN A 541 21.11 -10.42 -4.99
CA GLN A 541 22.00 -10.48 -3.82
C GLN A 541 21.24 -10.22 -2.53
N LYS A 542 21.60 -10.97 -1.49
CA LYS A 542 21.17 -10.66 -0.13
C LYS A 542 21.80 -9.33 0.26
N GLY A 543 20.99 -8.38 0.71
CA GLY A 543 21.45 -7.05 1.08
C GLY A 543 20.42 -6.31 1.92
N THR A 544 20.77 -5.10 2.34
CA THR A 544 19.90 -4.28 3.19
C THR A 544 18.75 -3.65 2.43
N MET A 545 18.86 -3.44 1.12
CA MET A 545 17.84 -2.81 0.27
C MET A 545 17.37 -1.46 0.85
N LEU A 546 18.34 -0.64 1.29
CA LEU A 546 18.06 0.62 1.99
C LEU A 546 17.13 1.56 1.20
N PRO A 547 17.29 1.76 -0.12
CA PRO A 547 16.38 2.63 -0.88
C PRO A 547 14.93 2.11 -0.91
N SER A 548 14.72 0.79 -0.97
CA SER A 548 13.38 0.19 -0.85
C SER A 548 12.79 0.40 0.55
N LYS A 549 13.61 0.44 1.60
CA LYS A 549 13.15 0.79 2.95
C LYS A 549 12.76 2.27 3.03
N TYR A 550 13.55 3.18 2.48
CA TYR A 550 13.15 4.58 2.36
C TYR A 550 11.84 4.75 1.59
N THR A 551 11.63 3.98 0.52
CA THR A 551 10.34 3.95 -0.20
C THR A 551 9.18 3.65 0.75
N THR A 552 9.33 2.70 1.69
CA THR A 552 8.31 2.39 2.70
C THR A 552 8.04 3.55 3.65
N PHE A 553 9.06 4.31 4.03
CA PHE A 553 8.90 5.51 4.85
C PHE A 553 8.05 6.58 4.15
N PHE A 554 8.17 6.70 2.82
CA PHE A 554 7.44 7.67 2.01
C PHE A 554 6.04 7.20 1.57
N GLU A 555 5.84 5.91 1.28
CA GLU A 555 4.69 5.43 0.52
C GLU A 555 3.34 5.52 1.24
N PHE A 556 3.31 5.29 2.56
CA PHE A 556 2.05 5.20 3.30
C PHE A 556 1.52 6.59 3.65
N THR A 557 0.41 6.97 3.02
CA THR A 557 -0.28 8.24 3.24
C THR A 557 -1.55 8.04 4.05
N LEU A 558 -1.81 8.92 5.01
CA LEU A 558 -3.05 8.98 5.78
C LEU A 558 -4.10 9.80 5.03
N TYR A 559 -5.18 9.14 4.62
CA TYR A 559 -6.38 9.77 4.08
C TYR A 559 -7.44 9.86 5.17
N GLY A 560 -7.54 11.04 5.78
CA GLY A 560 -8.39 11.32 6.94
C GLY A 560 -7.84 12.50 7.75
N ASP A 561 -8.56 12.87 8.81
CA ASP A 561 -8.08 13.86 9.78
C ASP A 561 -6.94 13.26 10.62
N PRO A 562 -5.71 13.83 10.63
CA PRO A 562 -4.62 13.33 11.48
C PRO A 562 -4.91 13.41 12.98
N ALA A 563 -5.88 14.22 13.40
CA ALA A 563 -6.34 14.30 14.79
C ALA A 563 -7.42 13.26 15.14
N PHE A 564 -7.84 12.41 14.21
CA PHE A 564 -8.79 11.33 14.49
C PHE A 564 -8.21 10.33 15.49
N ASN A 565 -8.91 10.11 16.62
CA ASN A 565 -8.60 9.05 17.58
C ASN A 565 -9.57 7.87 17.38
N PRO A 566 -9.12 6.72 16.84
CA PRO A 566 -9.99 5.57 16.64
C PRO A 566 -10.22 4.86 17.97
N TYR A 567 -11.43 4.34 18.18
CA TYR A 567 -11.74 3.61 19.42
C TYR A 567 -10.88 2.34 19.52
N VAL A 568 -10.19 2.19 20.66
CA VAL A 568 -9.54 0.93 21.05
C VAL A 568 -10.20 0.39 22.35
N PRO A 569 -10.55 -0.91 22.41
CA PRO A 569 -11.13 -1.51 23.60
C PRO A 569 -10.26 -1.32 24.85
N GLY A 570 -10.90 -0.88 25.95
CA GLY A 570 -10.24 -0.69 27.23
C GLY A 570 -9.66 0.71 27.46
N GLU A 571 -9.74 1.63 26.48
CA GLU A 571 -9.45 3.04 26.71
C GLU A 571 -10.51 3.66 27.63
N THR A 572 -10.06 4.39 28.66
CA THR A 572 -10.94 5.26 29.45
C THR A 572 -11.15 6.55 28.67
N ASN A 573 -12.39 6.80 28.25
CA ASN A 573 -12.82 8.04 27.60
C ASN A 573 -12.60 9.27 28.48
#